data_AF-A0A3C0GLF8-F1
#
_entry.id   AF-A0A3C0GLF8-F1
#
_cell.length_a   1.000
_cell.length_b   1.000
_cell.length_c   1.000
_cell.angle_alpha   90.00
_cell.angle_beta   90.00
_cell.angle_gamma   90.00
#
_symmetry.space_group_name_H-M   'P 1'
#
loop_
_entity.id
_entity.type
_entity.pdbx_description
1 polymer ?
#
loop_
_entity_poly.entity_id
_entity_poly.type
_entity_poly.pdbx_seq_one_letter_code
_entity_poly.pdbx_strand_id
1 'polypeptide(L)' 'MNLSLIPQIKHTDSNNFFLLSGPCAIEGEDMALRIAEHIVTITNELKIPYVFKGSFKKANRSRIDSFTGIGDEKALKI' A
#
# COMPACT_ATOMS: atom_id res chain seq x y z
N MET A 1 -3.63 19.19 1.75
CA MET A 1 -4.59 18.10 1.97
C MET A 1 -4.77 17.94 3.47
N ASN A 2 -6.00 17.90 4.00
CA ASN A 2 -6.21 17.72 5.42
C ASN A 2 -6.28 16.21 5.74
N LEU A 3 -5.20 15.65 6.29
CA LEU A 3 -5.11 14.20 6.57
C LEU A 3 -6.04 13.75 7.69
N SER A 4 -6.50 14.65 8.56
CA SER A 4 -7.44 14.30 9.64
C SER A 4 -8.83 13.92 9.14
N LEU A 5 -9.14 14.19 7.88
CA LEU A 5 -10.38 13.75 7.23
C LEU A 5 -10.34 12.27 6.84
N ILE A 6 -9.16 11.64 6.81
CA ILE A 6 -9.04 10.21 6.51
C ILE A 6 -8.99 9.45 7.84
N PRO A 7 -9.97 8.57 8.11
CA PRO A 7 -10.00 7.84 9.37
C PRO A 7 -8.79 6.90 9.48
N GLN A 8 -8.34 6.65 10.71
CA GLN A 8 -7.33 5.63 11.05
C GLN A 8 -5.90 5.90 10.56
N ILE A 9 -5.63 7.06 9.96
CA ILE A 9 -4.25 7.49 9.70
C ILE A 9 -3.63 7.99 11.01
N LYS A 10 -2.47 7.43 11.37
CA LYS A 10 -1.66 7.88 12.51
C LYS A 10 -0.77 9.07 12.13
N HIS A 11 -0.28 9.79 13.13
CA HIS A 11 0.73 10.86 12.98
C HIS A 11 0.31 12.01 12.05
N THR A 12 -0.99 12.30 11.94
CA THR A 12 -1.51 13.37 11.08
C THR A 12 -1.07 14.78 11.50
N ASP A 13 -0.60 14.93 12.73
CA ASP A 13 -0.14 16.16 13.38
C ASP A 13 1.40 16.29 13.42
N SER A 14 2.14 15.30 12.92
CA SER A 14 3.60 15.20 13.00
C SER A 14 4.40 16.24 12.20
N ASN A 15 3.73 17.09 11.40
CA ASN A 15 4.34 18.01 10.43
C ASN A 15 5.29 17.33 9.42
N ASN A 16 5.18 16.00 9.25
CA ASN A 16 5.91 15.23 8.26
C ASN A 16 5.15 15.17 6.93
N PHE A 17 5.83 14.69 5.90
CA PHE A 17 5.19 14.34 4.63
C PHE A 17 4.27 13.12 4.79
N PHE A 18 3.34 12.95 3.86
CA PHE A 18 2.47 11.78 3.78
C PHE A 18 3.08 10.71 2.86
N LEU A 19 3.14 9.46 3.33
CA LEU A 19 3.67 8.34 2.57
C LEU A 19 2.54 7.43 2.06
N LEU A 20 2.45 7.27 0.74
CA LEU A 20 1.63 6.26 0.09
C LEU A 20 2.58 5.24 -0.57
N SER A 21 2.73 4.05 0.03
CA SER A 21 3.76 3.11 -0.40
C SER A 21 3.40 1.65 -0.14
N GLY A 22 3.97 0.75 -0.93
CA GLY A 22 3.80 -0.69 -0.85
C GLY A 22 4.26 -1.36 -2.16
N PRO A 23 3.86 -2.62 -2.41
CA PRO A 23 4.30 -3.34 -3.60
C PRO A 23 3.71 -2.77 -4.90
N CYS A 24 4.37 -3.09 -6.02
CA CYS A 24 3.88 -2.70 -7.33
C CYS A 24 2.51 -3.34 -7.64
N ALA A 25 2.36 -4.63 -7.36
CA ALA A 25 1.13 -5.41 -7.47
C ALA A 25 0.97 -6.33 -6.25
N ILE A 26 -0.26 -6.73 -5.93
CA ILE A 26 -0.53 -7.75 -4.91
C ILE A 26 -0.38 -9.14 -5.54
N GLU A 27 0.63 -9.88 -5.08
CA GLU A 27 0.98 -11.21 -5.59
C GLU A 27 0.68 -12.34 -4.58
N GLY A 28 0.44 -11.99 -3.32
CA GLY A 28 0.07 -12.92 -2.25
C GLY A 28 -0.04 -12.21 -0.90
N GLU A 29 -0.72 -12.88 0.03
CA GLU A 29 -1.02 -12.36 1.38
C GLU A 29 0.25 -12.19 2.21
N ASP A 30 1.09 -13.24 2.31
CA ASP A 30 2.34 -13.19 3.07
C ASP A 30 3.25 -12.04 2.61
N MET A 31 3.42 -11.89 1.29
CA MET A 31 4.19 -10.80 0.70
C MET A 31 3.60 -9.44 1.06
N ALA A 32 2.28 -9.25 0.92
CA ALA A 32 1.63 -7.98 1.21
C ALA A 32 1.74 -7.60 2.69
N LEU A 33 1.46 -8.55 3.59
CA LEU A 33 1.52 -8.35 5.04
C LEU A 33 2.95 -8.07 5.51
N ARG A 34 3.96 -8.80 5.03
CA ARG A 34 5.36 -8.55 5.39
C ARG A 34 5.83 -7.16 4.97
N ILE A 35 5.45 -6.71 3.77
CA ILE A 35 5.80 -5.36 3.29
C ILE A 35 5.06 -4.31 4.14
N ALA A 36 3.78 -4.52 4.41
CA ALA A 36 2.98 -3.61 5.23
C ALA A 36 3.54 -3.49 6.66
N GLU A 37 3.88 -4.61 7.29
CA GLU A 37 4.47 -4.68 8.63
C GLU A 37 5.81 -3.91 8.70
N HIS A 38 6.68 -4.12 7.71
CA HIS A 38 7.96 -3.44 7.67
C HIS A 38 7.81 -1.91 7.53
N ILE A 39 6.97 -1.46 6.58
CA ILE A 39 6.78 -0.03 6.33
C ILE A 39 6.03 0.64 7.49
N VAL A 40 5.00 -0.01 8.05
CA VAL A 40 4.24 0.57 9.17
C VAL A 40 5.11 0.69 10.42
N THR A 41 6.06 -0.23 10.64
CA THR A 41 7.02 -0.16 11.75
C THR A 41 7.91 1.07 11.62
N ILE A 42 8.56 1.25 10.46
CA ILE A 42 9.43 2.40 10.17
C ILE A 42 8.66 3.73 10.27
N THR A 43 7.49 3.79 9.64
CA THR A 43 6.67 5.01 9.63
C THR A 43 6.12 5.35 11.01
N ASN A 44 5.87 4.36 11.87
CA ASN A 44 5.51 4.61 13.26
C ASN A 44 6.65 5.21 14.09
N GLU A 45 7.86 4.67 13.95
CA GLU A 45 9.05 5.19 14.66
C GLU A 45 9.36 6.63 14.24
N LEU A 46 9.26 6.91 12.95
CA LEU A 46 9.56 8.24 12.38
C LEU A 46 8.38 9.21 12.45
N LYS A 47 7.22 8.77 12.97
CA LYS A 47 5.97 9.54 12.99
C LYS A 47 5.61 10.10 11.61
N ILE A 48 5.58 9.24 10.59
CA ILE A 48 5.19 9.57 9.23
C ILE A 48 3.76 9.05 8.99
N PRO A 49 2.79 9.90 8.63
CA PRO A 49 1.46 9.43 8.24
C PRO A 49 1.54 8.58 6.97
N TYR A 50 0.92 7.40 7.01
CA TYR A 50 1.15 6.33 6.04
C TYR A 50 -0.13 5.63 5.59
N VAL A 51 -0.21 5.29 4.30
CA VAL A 51 -1.19 4.37 3.71
C VAL A 51 -0.47 3.31 2.88
N PHE A 52 -0.82 2.04 3.11
CA PHE A 52 -0.36 0.94 2.29
C PHE A 52 -0.98 0.98 0.90
N LYS A 53 -0.16 0.81 -0.14
CA LYS A 53 -0.60 0.82 -1.54
C LYS A 53 -0.10 -0.42 -2.27
N GLY A 54 -1.02 -1.15 -2.90
CA GLY A 54 -0.73 -2.22 -3.86
C GLY A 54 -1.76 -2.24 -4.98
N SER A 55 -1.33 -2.56 -6.21
CA SER A 55 -2.29 -2.71 -7.33
C SER A 55 -2.84 -4.13 -7.36
N PHE A 56 -4.16 -4.30 -7.31
CA PHE A 56 -4.79 -5.61 -7.51
C PHE A 56 -4.65 -6.11 -8.96
N LYS A 57 -4.59 -5.17 -9.92
CA LYS A 57 -4.44 -5.45 -11.36
C LYS A 57 -3.54 -4.43 -12.05
N LYS A 58 -2.78 -4.90 -13.05
CA LYS A 58 -2.04 -4.08 -14.01
C LYS A 58 -2.74 -4.13 -15.37
N ALA A 59 -3.62 -3.18 -15.65
CA ALA A 59 -4.42 -3.14 -16.87
C ALA A 59 -3.68 -2.56 -18.10
N ASN A 60 -2.48 -2.02 -17.89
CA ASN A 60 -1.72 -1.23 -18.87
C ASN A 60 -0.35 -1.85 -19.19
N ARG A 61 -0.27 -3.18 -19.23
CA ARG A 61 0.96 -3.88 -19.65
C ARG A 61 1.17 -3.71 -21.16
N SER A 62 2.41 -3.47 -21.58
CA SER A 62 2.74 -3.30 -23.00
C SER A 62 2.68 -4.61 -23.80
N ARG A 63 2.77 -5.77 -23.14
CA ARG A 63 2.61 -7.09 -23.75
C ARG A 63 1.39 -7.80 -23.17
N ILE A 64 0.68 -8.54 -24.01
CA ILE A 64 -0.54 -9.28 -23.62
C ILE A 64 -0.25 -10.46 -22.69
N ASP A 65 0.93 -11.08 -22.82
CA ASP A 65 1.38 -12.23 -22.04
C ASP A 65 2.05 -11.85 -20.71
N SER A 66 2.06 -10.56 -20.39
CA SER A 66 2.60 -10.06 -19.14
C SER A 66 1.71 -10.42 -17.95
N PHE A 67 2.34 -10.68 -16.80
CA PHE A 67 1.62 -10.80 -15.53
C PHE A 67 0.75 -9.57 -15.24
N THR A 68 -0.53 -9.77 -14.92
CA THR A 68 -1.45 -8.66 -14.61
C THR A 68 -1.94 -8.65 -13.17
N GLY A 69 -1.70 -9.71 -12.41
CA GLY A 69 -2.19 -9.88 -11.04
C GLY A 69 -2.61 -11.32 -10.78
N ILE A 70 -3.01 -11.61 -9.55
CA ILE A 70 -3.45 -12.94 -9.10
C ILE A 70 -4.98 -13.17 -9.22
N GLY A 71 -5.68 -12.24 -9.88
CA GLY A 71 -7.13 -12.17 -9.97
C GLY A 71 -7.72 -11.12 -9.03
N ASP A 72 -8.69 -10.35 -9.52
CA ASP A 72 -9.22 -9.16 -8.84
C ASP A 72 -9.82 -9.50 -7.47
N GLU A 73 -10.69 -10.52 -7.38
CA GLU A 73 -11.28 -10.96 -6.10
C GLU A 73 -10.24 -11.49 -5.12
N LYS A 74 -9.22 -12.21 -5.61
CA LYS A 74 -8.18 -12.78 -4.75
C LYS A 74 -7.31 -11.67 -4.16
N ALA A 75 -6.94 -10.68 -4.99
CA ALA A 75 -6.14 -9.56 -4.55
C ALA A 75 -6.90 -8.58 -3.65
N LEU A 76 -8.21 -8.40 -3.83
CA LEU A 76 -9.04 -7.52 -2.99
C LEU A 76 -9.40 -8.11 -1.62
N LYS A 77 -9.28 -9.44 -1.44
CA LYS A 77 -9.46 -10.12 -0.14
C LYS A 77 -8.22 -10.04 0.76
N ILE A 78 -7.09 -9.63 0.21
CA ILE A 78 -5.81 -9.40 0.90
C ILE A 78 -5.77 -7.94 1.34
#